data_AF-A0A956HQT6-F1
#
_entry.id   AF-A0A956HQT6-F1
#
_cell.length_a   1.000
_cell.length_b   1.000
_cell.length_c   1.000
_cell.angle_alpha   90.00
_cell.angle_beta   90.00
_cell.angle_gamma   90.00
#
_symmetry.space_group_name_H-M   'P 1'
#
loop_
_entity.id
_entity.type
_entity.pdbx_description
1 polymer ?
#
loop_
_entity_poly.entity_id
_entity_poly.type
_entity_poly.pdbx_seq_one_letter_code
_entity_poly.pdbx_strand_id
1 'polypeptide(L)'
;MTQSHLQSWEDRQTPDHARARWTVLAAPLAIAATLSCSSPSAETATDESTTNSTTDTGATSDDATTAGSTTETTETTEEPQTTDPGTVCGDGVVDPGEDCDDGGDVNGDGCNIDCTTSATLLWEYRSESGDQSIRSLAVDPRGALIVGGRRGVDRWIARFTSEGVIEQSSDYTSGGGAETVLGLALTPTQLIAVGNSTTAPSARDFWVASLDDEGVIAWEDTYDSGWGGDWASQVAISSEGQIIVAGITSFESGTTGLITRSYDDAGALLWSESIPLDLDPNSFPLGPGMTI
;
A
#
# COMPACT_ATOMS: atom_id res chain seq x y z
N MET A 1 40.49 15.88 -17.09
CA MET A 1 40.81 14.65 -17.86
C MET A 1 41.53 13.69 -16.93
N THR A 2 40.82 12.71 -16.41
CA THR A 2 41.38 11.48 -15.84
C THR A 2 40.29 10.41 -15.97
N GLN A 3 40.62 9.37 -16.71
CA GLN A 3 39.75 8.27 -17.12
C GLN A 3 39.69 7.16 -16.07
N SER A 4 38.58 6.43 -16.12
CA SER A 4 38.39 4.97 -16.01
C SER A 4 38.72 4.25 -14.70
N HIS A 5 37.67 3.67 -14.10
CA HIS A 5 37.60 2.22 -13.96
C HIS A 5 36.11 1.80 -13.89
N LEU A 6 35.59 1.28 -15.01
CA LEU A 6 34.39 0.44 -15.01
C LEU A 6 34.88 -0.99 -14.77
N GLN A 7 34.44 -1.61 -13.69
CA GLN A 7 34.66 -3.02 -13.44
C GLN A 7 33.29 -3.64 -13.18
N SER A 8 32.88 -4.51 -14.11
CA SER A 8 31.61 -5.25 -14.08
C SER A 8 31.52 -6.13 -12.84
N TRP A 9 30.35 -6.13 -12.20
CA TRP A 9 30.04 -6.90 -10.99
C TRP A 9 28.93 -7.94 -11.28
N GLU A 10 29.03 -8.62 -12.43
CA GLU A 10 28.32 -9.87 -12.67
C GLU A 10 29.08 -10.99 -11.95
N ASP A 11 28.80 -11.19 -10.66
CA ASP A 11 28.92 -12.47 -9.94
C ASP A 11 28.87 -12.23 -8.42
N ARG A 12 27.64 -12.15 -7.89
CA ARG A 12 27.34 -12.51 -6.49
C ARG A 12 25.83 -12.62 -6.26
N GLN A 13 25.23 -13.66 -6.83
CA GLN A 13 23.96 -14.17 -6.32
C GLN A 13 24.26 -15.22 -5.25
N THR A 14 23.80 -14.98 -4.03
CA THR A 14 23.60 -16.01 -3.00
C THR A 14 22.10 -16.17 -2.78
N PRO A 15 21.57 -17.40 -2.71
CA PRO A 15 20.15 -17.65 -2.52
C PRO A 15 19.72 -17.50 -1.06
N ASP A 16 18.41 -17.40 -0.85
CA ASP A 16 17.67 -17.47 0.41
C ASP A 16 17.56 -16.23 1.29
N HIS A 17 16.60 -15.37 0.95
CA HIS A 17 15.72 -14.76 1.96
C HIS A 17 14.32 -14.59 1.36
N ALA A 18 13.41 -15.53 1.65
CA ALA A 18 11.98 -15.38 1.41
C ALA A 18 11.49 -14.11 2.14
N ARG A 19 10.98 -13.12 1.39
CA ARG A 19 10.45 -11.86 1.94
C ARG A 19 8.93 -11.92 1.96
N ALA A 20 8.34 -11.93 3.15
CA ALA A 20 6.91 -11.74 3.33
C ALA A 20 6.48 -10.39 2.74
N ARG A 21 5.53 -10.42 1.80
CA ARG A 21 4.92 -9.25 1.15
C ARG A 21 3.54 -9.02 1.75
N TRP A 22 3.25 -7.80 2.17
CA TRP A 22 1.91 -7.36 2.56
C TRP A 22 1.38 -6.40 1.49
N THR A 23 0.19 -6.67 0.97
CA THR A 23 -0.47 -5.87 -0.09
C THR A 23 -1.67 -5.14 0.51
N VAL A 24 -1.79 -3.84 0.27
CA VAL A 24 -2.99 -3.04 0.56
C VAL A 24 -3.79 -2.89 -0.74
N LEU A 25 -5.04 -3.37 -0.76
CA LEU A 25 -5.97 -3.20 -1.87
C LEU A 25 -6.77 -1.89 -1.70
N ALA A 26 -6.79 -1.06 -2.74
CA ALA A 26 -7.76 0.02 -2.88
C ALA A 26 -8.50 -0.15 -4.21
N ALA A 27 -9.82 -0.37 -4.14
CA ALA A 27 -10.71 -0.43 -5.30
C ALA A 27 -11.47 0.89 -5.45
N PRO A 28 -11.54 1.52 -6.64
CA PRO A 28 -12.32 2.74 -6.83
C PRO A 28 -13.80 2.37 -7.02
N LEU A 29 -14.65 2.80 -6.08
CA LEU A 29 -16.10 2.73 -6.22
C LEU A 29 -16.60 4.07 -6.76
N ALA A 30 -16.88 4.14 -8.07
CA ALA A 30 -17.54 5.31 -8.67
C ALA A 30 -19.06 5.19 -8.50
N ILE A 31 -19.65 5.89 -7.53
CA ILE A 31 -21.11 6.05 -7.42
C ILE A 31 -21.51 7.34 -8.13
N ALA A 32 -22.11 7.23 -9.31
CA ALA A 32 -22.81 8.32 -9.96
C ALA A 32 -24.24 8.41 -9.40
N ALA A 33 -24.47 9.28 -8.41
CA ALA A 33 -25.82 9.56 -7.91
C ALA A 33 -26.45 10.70 -8.73
N THR A 34 -27.42 10.37 -9.59
CA THR A 34 -28.37 11.35 -10.13
C THR A 34 -29.58 11.41 -9.20
N LEU A 35 -29.70 12.48 -8.41
CA LEU A 35 -30.86 12.71 -7.56
C LEU A 35 -31.99 13.35 -8.39
N SER A 36 -32.93 12.52 -8.85
CA SER A 36 -34.26 12.99 -9.25
C SER A 36 -35.26 12.57 -8.17
N CYS A 37 -35.85 13.55 -7.50
CA CYS A 37 -36.81 13.34 -6.42
C CYS A 37 -38.23 13.23 -7.01
N SER A 38 -38.82 12.04 -6.96
CA SER A 38 -40.25 11.83 -7.18
C SER A 38 -40.82 11.00 -6.04
N SER A 39 -41.83 11.54 -5.37
CA SER A 39 -42.47 11.01 -4.15
C SER A 39 -43.18 9.67 -4.41
N PRO A 40 -43.23 8.74 -3.43
CA PRO A 40 -43.93 7.48 -3.64
C PRO A 40 -45.43 7.60 -3.34
N SER A 41 -46.25 7.10 -4.27
CA SER A 41 -47.63 6.70 -3.98
C SER A 41 -47.65 5.19 -3.72
N ALA A 42 -48.32 4.81 -2.65
CA ALA A 42 -48.46 3.44 -2.17
C ALA A 42 -49.33 2.59 -3.10
N GLU A 43 -48.95 1.34 -3.36
CA GLU A 43 -49.91 0.26 -3.60
C GLU A 43 -49.40 -1.08 -3.03
N THR A 44 -50.34 -1.79 -2.43
CA THR A 44 -50.27 -3.07 -1.73
C THR A 44 -50.45 -4.27 -2.66
N ALA A 45 -49.73 -5.35 -2.32
CA ALA A 45 -50.06 -6.78 -2.45
C ALA A 45 -50.37 -7.39 -3.85
N THR A 46 -49.68 -8.47 -4.22
CA THR A 46 -50.16 -9.86 -3.98
C THR A 46 -49.12 -10.91 -4.37
N ASP A 47 -49.21 -12.01 -3.61
CA ASP A 47 -48.56 -13.31 -3.66
C ASP A 47 -48.85 -14.10 -4.97
N GLU A 48 -47.86 -14.84 -5.50
CA GLU A 48 -47.99 -16.29 -5.74
C GLU A 48 -46.71 -16.93 -6.32
N SER A 49 -46.36 -18.05 -5.68
CA SER A 49 -45.44 -19.10 -6.10
C SER A 49 -46.04 -19.95 -7.23
N THR A 50 -45.23 -20.45 -8.18
CA THR A 50 -45.21 -21.88 -8.60
C THR A 50 -44.23 -22.21 -9.75
N THR A 51 -43.25 -23.06 -9.39
CA THR A 51 -42.81 -24.33 -10.02
C THR A 51 -42.42 -24.51 -11.51
N ASN A 52 -41.30 -25.26 -11.65
CA ASN A 52 -40.88 -26.25 -12.66
C ASN A 52 -40.48 -25.78 -14.08
N SER A 53 -39.24 -25.98 -14.54
CA SER A 53 -38.47 -27.22 -14.79
C SER A 53 -38.98 -28.01 -16.00
N THR A 54 -38.19 -28.01 -17.09
CA THR A 54 -37.90 -29.21 -17.90
C THR A 54 -36.77 -28.95 -18.93
N THR A 55 -35.83 -29.88 -18.93
CA THR A 55 -34.79 -30.25 -19.92
C THR A 55 -35.36 -30.86 -21.20
N ASP A 56 -34.68 -30.71 -22.35
CA ASP A 56 -34.45 -31.76 -23.37
C ASP A 56 -33.38 -31.26 -24.38
N THR A 57 -32.15 -31.78 -24.48
CA THR A 57 -31.57 -32.99 -25.15
C THR A 57 -31.69 -33.13 -26.69
N GLY A 58 -30.52 -33.34 -27.33
CA GLY A 58 -30.31 -34.08 -28.60
C GLY A 58 -30.29 -33.25 -29.91
N ALA A 59 -29.55 -33.57 -30.98
CA ALA A 59 -28.52 -34.57 -31.29
C ALA A 59 -28.00 -34.33 -32.75
N THR A 60 -26.87 -34.99 -33.12
CA THR A 60 -26.42 -35.45 -34.47
C THR A 60 -26.01 -34.42 -35.54
N SER A 61 -24.77 -34.41 -36.09
CA SER A 61 -24.07 -35.38 -36.99
C SER A 61 -24.68 -35.38 -38.41
N ASP A 62 -24.02 -35.44 -39.58
CA ASP A 62 -22.67 -35.78 -40.05
C ASP A 62 -22.43 -35.15 -41.46
N ASP A 63 -21.17 -35.11 -41.90
CA ASP A 63 -20.66 -35.83 -43.09
C ASP A 63 -19.78 -35.05 -44.09
N ALA A 64 -18.77 -35.79 -44.56
CA ALA A 64 -17.55 -35.46 -45.28
C ALA A 64 -17.69 -35.58 -46.82
N THR A 65 -16.69 -35.09 -47.60
CA THR A 65 -15.93 -35.93 -48.58
C THR A 65 -14.71 -35.22 -49.22
N THR A 66 -13.52 -35.83 -49.01
CA THR A 66 -12.39 -36.26 -49.91
C THR A 66 -11.87 -35.48 -51.14
N ALA A 67 -10.53 -35.29 -51.17
CA ALA A 67 -9.50 -35.77 -52.14
C ALA A 67 -8.25 -34.86 -52.00
N GLY A 68 -6.96 -35.25 -51.95
CA GLY A 68 -6.18 -36.38 -52.45
C GLY A 68 -5.01 -35.80 -53.27
N SER A 69 -3.77 -35.78 -52.77
CA SER A 69 -2.57 -35.48 -53.60
C SER A 69 -1.26 -35.92 -52.93
N THR A 70 -0.47 -36.71 -53.67
CA THR A 70 0.90 -37.15 -53.39
C THR A 70 1.93 -36.08 -53.77
N THR A 71 2.94 -35.82 -52.93
CA THR A 71 4.30 -35.42 -53.36
C THR A 71 5.32 -35.77 -52.26
N GLU A 72 6.48 -36.25 -52.71
CA GLU A 72 7.63 -36.75 -51.98
C GLU A 72 8.63 -35.63 -51.61
N THR A 73 9.50 -35.91 -50.61
CA THR A 73 10.77 -35.24 -50.24
C THR A 73 10.70 -33.95 -49.41
N THR A 74 11.15 -34.00 -48.15
CA THR A 74 12.54 -33.71 -47.72
C THR A 74 12.53 -33.54 -46.19
N GLU A 75 13.31 -34.35 -45.49
CA GLU A 75 13.54 -34.22 -44.05
C GLU A 75 14.23 -32.89 -43.75
N THR A 76 13.54 -32.03 -43.01
CA THR A 76 14.17 -31.08 -42.10
C THR A 76 13.71 -31.47 -40.70
N THR A 77 14.65 -31.93 -39.90
CA THR A 77 14.51 -32.15 -38.47
C THR A 77 14.21 -30.81 -37.79
N GLU A 78 12.95 -30.44 -37.69
CA GLU A 78 12.50 -29.56 -36.62
C GLU A 78 12.36 -30.43 -35.37
N GLU A 79 13.13 -30.08 -34.36
CA GLU A 79 13.04 -30.59 -33.01
C GLU A 79 11.58 -30.44 -32.53
N PRO A 80 10.89 -31.52 -32.13
CA PRO A 80 9.56 -31.36 -31.58
C PRO A 80 9.74 -30.62 -30.26
N GLN A 81 9.15 -29.43 -30.13
CA GLN A 81 8.95 -28.80 -28.83
C GLN A 81 8.16 -29.81 -27.99
N THR A 82 8.88 -30.49 -27.11
CA THR A 82 8.32 -31.41 -26.15
C THR A 82 7.46 -30.56 -25.24
N THR A 83 6.13 -30.65 -25.36
CA THR A 83 5.28 -30.38 -24.20
C THR A 83 5.63 -31.44 -23.17
N ASP A 84 6.63 -31.13 -22.33
CA ASP A 84 7.05 -32.01 -21.24
C ASP A 84 5.83 -32.25 -20.35
N PRO A 85 5.39 -33.50 -20.12
CA PRO A 85 4.22 -33.78 -19.29
C PRO A 85 4.42 -33.46 -17.80
N GLY A 86 5.48 -32.74 -17.44
CA GLY A 86 5.91 -32.45 -16.08
C GLY A 86 5.82 -30.98 -15.66
N THR A 87 5.62 -30.03 -16.57
CA THR A 87 5.48 -28.62 -16.22
C THR A 87 4.15 -28.41 -15.51
N VAL A 88 4.19 -28.35 -14.17
CA VAL A 88 3.03 -28.20 -13.31
C VAL A 88 3.20 -26.92 -12.53
N CYS A 89 2.42 -25.93 -12.93
CA CYS A 89 2.32 -24.70 -12.19
C CYS A 89 1.87 -24.95 -10.74
N GLY A 90 2.58 -24.34 -9.80
CA GLY A 90 2.32 -24.39 -8.38
C GLY A 90 3.14 -25.46 -7.64
N ASP A 91 4.24 -25.95 -8.20
CA ASP A 91 5.11 -26.95 -7.55
C ASP A 91 6.32 -26.33 -6.82
N GLY A 92 6.51 -25.02 -6.96
CA GLY A 92 7.57 -24.22 -6.35
C GLY A 92 8.81 -24.08 -7.23
N VAL A 93 8.79 -24.57 -8.46
CA VAL A 93 9.92 -24.54 -9.41
C VAL A 93 9.48 -23.87 -10.70
N VAL A 94 10.13 -22.75 -11.05
CA VAL A 94 9.86 -22.09 -12.34
C VAL A 94 10.42 -22.93 -13.47
N ASP A 95 9.55 -23.62 -14.18
CA ASP A 95 9.87 -24.48 -15.30
C ASP A 95 9.90 -23.73 -16.65
N PRO A 96 10.54 -24.30 -17.70
CA PRO A 96 10.54 -23.69 -19.02
C PRO A 96 9.11 -23.47 -19.56
N GLY A 97 8.73 -22.20 -19.73
CA GLY A 97 7.40 -21.80 -20.22
C GLY A 97 6.52 -21.12 -19.17
N GLU A 98 6.95 -21.07 -17.92
CA GLU A 98 6.28 -20.38 -16.82
C GLU A 98 6.87 -18.98 -16.61
N ASP A 99 6.02 -17.98 -16.35
CA ASP A 99 6.49 -16.63 -15.99
C ASP A 99 6.86 -16.54 -14.50
N CYS A 100 6.31 -17.44 -13.67
CA CYS A 100 6.50 -17.54 -12.23
C CYS A 100 6.05 -18.92 -11.73
N ASP A 101 6.43 -19.28 -10.50
CA ASP A 101 5.86 -20.38 -9.72
C ASP A 101 6.13 -20.06 -8.23
N ASP A 102 5.09 -19.99 -7.40
CA ASP A 102 5.19 -19.74 -5.95
C ASP A 102 4.74 -20.92 -5.08
N GLY A 103 4.60 -22.11 -5.68
CA GLY A 103 4.31 -23.35 -4.96
C GLY A 103 2.88 -23.47 -4.45
N GLY A 104 1.94 -22.77 -5.07
CA GLY A 104 0.53 -22.73 -4.68
C GLY A 104 -0.46 -22.74 -5.85
N ASP A 105 -1.75 -22.78 -5.51
CA ASP A 105 -2.87 -22.80 -6.44
C ASP A 105 -3.82 -21.58 -6.25
N VAL A 106 -3.32 -20.53 -5.59
CA VAL A 106 -4.10 -19.33 -5.26
C VAL A 106 -3.79 -18.23 -6.26
N ASN A 107 -4.77 -17.76 -7.03
CA ASN A 107 -4.56 -16.60 -7.88
C ASN A 107 -4.43 -15.32 -7.05
N GLY A 108 -3.49 -14.45 -7.43
CA GLY A 108 -3.41 -13.08 -6.91
C GLY A 108 -2.39 -12.85 -5.78
N ASP A 109 -1.60 -13.85 -5.39
CA ASP A 109 -0.59 -13.75 -4.33
C ASP A 109 0.85 -13.60 -4.86
N GLY A 110 1.04 -13.73 -6.16
CA GLY A 110 2.32 -13.48 -6.83
C GLY A 110 2.39 -14.20 -8.16
N CYS A 111 1.97 -15.45 -8.17
CA CYS A 111 1.79 -16.27 -9.35
C CYS A 111 0.37 -16.81 -9.45
N ASN A 112 -0.22 -16.77 -10.64
CA ASN A 112 -1.52 -17.40 -10.86
C ASN A 112 -1.34 -18.89 -11.15
N ILE A 113 -2.41 -19.67 -11.02
CA ILE A 113 -2.43 -21.12 -11.29
C ILE A 113 -2.14 -21.48 -12.77
N ASP A 114 -2.15 -20.49 -13.66
CA ASP A 114 -1.76 -20.62 -15.07
C ASP A 114 -0.32 -20.17 -15.35
N CYS A 115 0.48 -19.97 -14.29
CA CYS A 115 1.88 -19.55 -14.31
C CYS A 115 2.13 -18.22 -15.00
N THR A 116 1.11 -17.35 -14.95
CA THR A 116 1.22 -15.94 -15.28
C THR A 116 1.36 -15.12 -14.00
N THR A 117 2.18 -14.07 -14.03
CA THR A 117 2.30 -13.17 -12.88
C THR A 117 0.95 -12.53 -12.54
N SER A 118 0.62 -12.46 -11.25
CA SER A 118 -0.65 -11.88 -10.80
C SER A 118 -0.76 -10.37 -11.03
N ALA A 119 0.36 -9.70 -11.29
CA ALA A 119 0.41 -8.27 -11.60
C ALA A 119 1.66 -7.91 -12.40
N THR A 120 1.55 -6.90 -13.26
CA THR A 120 2.69 -6.30 -13.95
C THR A 120 3.30 -5.19 -13.10
N LEU A 121 4.61 -5.26 -12.85
CA LEU A 121 5.38 -4.16 -12.27
C LEU A 121 5.45 -3.00 -13.27
N LEU A 122 4.76 -1.89 -13.00
CA LEU A 122 4.77 -0.72 -13.88
C LEU A 122 6.09 0.05 -13.79
N TRP A 123 6.57 0.29 -12.56
CA TRP A 123 7.84 0.93 -12.29
C TRP A 123 8.30 0.60 -10.88
N GLU A 124 9.59 0.78 -10.63
CA GLU A 124 10.16 0.66 -9.29
C GLU A 124 11.12 1.80 -9.01
N TYR A 125 11.16 2.25 -7.76
CA TYR A 125 12.17 3.17 -7.26
C TYR A 125 13.11 2.44 -6.30
N ARG A 126 14.41 2.44 -6.63
CA ARG A 126 15.47 1.99 -5.73
C ARG A 126 16.36 3.17 -5.40
N SER A 127 16.50 3.46 -4.10
CA SER A 127 17.49 4.41 -3.64
C SER A 127 18.91 3.88 -3.91
N GLU A 128 19.77 4.72 -4.48
CA GLU A 128 21.20 4.43 -4.62
C GLU A 128 21.95 4.55 -3.28
N SER A 129 21.35 5.20 -2.28
CA SER A 129 21.91 5.32 -0.93
C SER A 129 21.22 4.34 0.03
N GLY A 130 22.01 3.59 0.80
CA GLY A 130 21.52 2.59 1.76
C GLY A 130 20.93 3.17 3.05
N ASP A 131 20.84 4.48 3.18
CA ASP A 131 20.34 5.21 4.36
C ASP A 131 18.92 5.75 4.18
N GLN A 132 18.23 5.36 3.11
CA GLN A 132 16.84 5.71 2.85
C GLN A 132 15.89 4.59 3.27
N SER A 133 14.78 4.95 3.91
CA SER A 133 13.68 4.05 4.18
C SER A 133 12.35 4.75 3.93
N ILE A 134 11.44 4.08 3.23
CA ILE A 134 10.04 4.50 3.10
C ILE A 134 9.23 3.79 4.18
N ARG A 135 8.37 4.54 4.87
CA ARG A 135 7.53 4.05 5.97
C ARG A 135 6.04 4.23 5.72
N SER A 136 5.68 5.27 4.98
CA SER A 136 4.30 5.57 4.63
C SER A 136 4.22 6.02 3.17
N LEU A 137 3.05 5.82 2.57
CA LEU A 137 2.70 6.39 1.29
C LEU A 137 1.30 7.00 1.34
N ALA A 138 1.03 7.93 0.46
CA ALA A 138 -0.28 8.49 0.16
C ALA A 138 -0.40 8.71 -1.35
N VAL A 139 -1.60 8.65 -1.90
CA VAL A 139 -1.85 8.92 -3.33
C VAL A 139 -2.77 10.12 -3.41
N ASP A 140 -2.35 11.15 -4.14
CA ASP A 140 -3.16 12.34 -4.32
C ASP A 140 -4.29 12.12 -5.36
N PRO A 141 -5.32 12.98 -5.40
CA PRO A 141 -6.41 12.84 -6.38
C PRO A 141 -5.98 12.94 -7.85
N ARG A 142 -4.76 13.41 -8.13
CA ARG A 142 -4.18 13.48 -9.48
C ARG A 142 -3.40 12.20 -9.84
N GLY A 143 -3.25 11.27 -8.90
CA GLY A 143 -2.54 10.00 -9.08
C GLY A 143 -1.05 10.07 -8.73
N ALA A 144 -0.57 11.19 -8.18
CA ALA A 144 0.81 11.28 -7.72
C ALA A 144 1.01 10.47 -6.43
N LEU A 145 2.09 9.71 -6.36
CA LEU A 145 2.47 8.96 -5.17
C LEU A 145 3.37 9.82 -4.29
N ILE A 146 2.96 10.04 -3.05
CA ILE A 146 3.76 10.72 -2.04
C ILE A 146 4.26 9.66 -1.06
N VAL A 147 5.56 9.63 -0.80
CA VAL A 147 6.17 8.72 0.16
C VAL A 147 6.81 9.51 1.30
N GLY A 148 6.75 8.96 2.49
CA GLY A 148 7.33 9.52 3.69
C GLY A 148 8.21 8.48 4.38
N GLY A 149 9.34 8.93 4.90
CA GLY A 149 10.20 8.09 5.71
C GLY A 149 11.42 8.84 6.22
N ARG A 150 12.60 8.30 5.95
CA ARG A 150 13.89 8.81 6.41
C ARG A 150 14.91 8.76 5.29
N ARG A 151 15.76 9.77 5.24
CA ARG A 151 16.99 9.80 4.44
C ARG A 151 18.10 10.34 5.32
N GLY A 152 19.24 9.65 5.40
CA GLY A 152 20.29 10.02 6.33
C GLY A 152 19.75 9.98 7.76
N VAL A 153 19.76 11.10 8.48
CA VAL A 153 19.15 11.24 9.82
C VAL A 153 17.86 12.03 9.81
N ASP A 154 17.42 12.53 8.66
CA ASP A 154 16.34 13.50 8.56
C ASP A 154 15.02 12.84 8.13
N ARG A 155 13.91 13.48 8.48
CA ARG A 155 12.60 13.15 7.92
C ARG A 155 12.66 13.43 6.42
N TRP A 156 12.18 12.49 5.62
CA TRP A 156 12.21 12.65 4.17
C TRP A 156 10.82 12.43 3.58
N ILE A 157 10.43 13.32 2.67
CA ILE A 157 9.20 13.21 1.88
C ILE A 157 9.57 13.38 0.40
N ALA A 158 9.01 12.53 -0.46
CA ALA A 158 9.12 12.70 -1.90
C ALA A 158 7.78 12.44 -2.61
N ARG A 159 7.59 13.15 -3.72
CA ARG A 159 6.43 13.06 -4.60
C ARG A 159 6.89 12.51 -5.94
N PHE A 160 6.18 11.50 -6.42
CA PHE A 160 6.38 10.82 -7.69
C PHE A 160 5.17 11.03 -8.59
N THR A 161 5.39 11.16 -9.89
CA THR A 161 4.33 11.02 -10.88
C THR A 161 3.78 9.58 -10.87
N SER A 162 2.66 9.37 -11.55
CA SER A 162 2.09 8.02 -11.79
C SER A 162 3.04 7.08 -12.54
N GLU A 163 4.04 7.62 -13.24
CA GLU A 163 5.06 6.90 -14.00
C GLU A 163 6.37 6.68 -13.21
N GLY A 164 6.42 7.06 -11.93
CA GLY A 164 7.58 6.84 -11.07
C GLY A 164 8.70 7.87 -11.20
N VAL A 165 8.42 9.03 -11.79
CA VAL A 165 9.38 10.15 -11.88
C VAL A 165 9.28 11.01 -10.62
N ILE A 166 10.40 11.34 -9.97
CA ILE A 166 10.41 12.25 -8.81
C ILE A 166 10.12 13.68 -9.28
N GLU A 167 9.00 14.24 -8.84
CA GLU A 167 8.66 15.67 -9.05
C GLU A 167 9.26 16.55 -7.95
N GLN A 168 9.29 16.03 -6.72
CA GLN A 168 9.76 16.74 -5.55
C GLN A 168 10.38 15.80 -4.53
N SER A 169 11.41 16.28 -3.84
CA SER A 169 12.02 15.60 -2.70
C SER A 169 12.52 16.64 -1.70
N SER A 170 12.12 16.49 -0.44
CA SER A 170 12.48 17.41 0.64
C SER A 170 12.91 16.64 1.88
N ASP A 171 13.94 17.15 2.53
CA ASP A 171 14.44 16.67 3.82
C ASP A 171 14.08 17.70 4.90
N TYR A 172 13.51 17.24 6.01
CA TYR A 172 13.06 18.05 7.15
C TYR A 172 13.84 17.64 8.39
N THR A 173 14.47 18.62 9.03
CA THR A 173 15.35 18.38 10.17
C THR A 173 15.03 19.34 11.30
N SER A 174 15.07 18.87 12.55
CA SER A 174 15.11 19.74 13.72
C SER A 174 16.54 19.97 14.24
N GLY A 175 17.56 19.48 13.52
CA GLY A 175 18.97 19.57 13.93
C GLY A 175 19.39 18.59 15.05
N GLY A 176 18.54 17.61 15.35
CA GLY A 176 18.74 16.62 16.40
C GLY A 176 19.30 15.27 15.93
N GLY A 177 18.79 14.19 16.52
CA GLY A 177 19.12 12.79 16.21
C GLY A 177 18.39 12.25 14.97
N ALA A 178 18.19 10.94 14.92
CA ALA A 178 17.53 10.29 13.79
C ALA A 178 16.01 10.50 13.82
N GLU A 179 15.49 11.18 12.79
CA GLU A 179 14.10 11.54 12.61
C GLU A 179 13.45 10.72 11.48
N THR A 180 12.13 10.52 11.52
CA THR A 180 11.43 9.70 10.51
C THR A 180 9.96 10.09 10.41
N VAL A 181 9.46 10.24 9.17
CA VAL A 181 8.02 10.28 8.89
C VAL A 181 7.48 8.85 8.96
N LEU A 182 6.47 8.63 9.78
CA LEU A 182 5.86 7.32 10.03
C LEU A 182 4.46 7.19 9.43
N GLY A 183 3.75 8.31 9.26
CA GLY A 183 2.42 8.34 8.65
C GLY A 183 2.24 9.56 7.75
N LEU A 184 1.46 9.38 6.70
CA LEU A 184 1.01 10.43 5.80
C LEU A 184 -0.52 10.34 5.63
N ALA A 185 -1.19 11.48 5.54
CA ALA A 185 -2.58 11.58 5.10
C ALA A 185 -2.77 12.86 4.29
N LEU A 186 -3.80 12.89 3.45
CA LEU A 186 -4.14 14.05 2.63
C LEU A 186 -5.45 14.66 3.10
N THR A 187 -5.45 15.97 3.29
CA THR A 187 -6.67 16.77 3.23
C THR A 187 -6.92 17.19 1.78
N PRO A 188 -8.05 17.84 1.44
CA PRO A 188 -8.26 18.36 0.09
C PRO A 188 -7.19 19.36 -0.39
N THR A 189 -6.45 19.98 0.53
CA THR A 189 -5.53 21.09 0.25
C THR A 189 -4.13 20.93 0.85
N GLN A 190 -3.91 19.93 1.71
CA GLN A 190 -2.66 19.80 2.46
C GLN A 190 -2.24 18.34 2.56
N LEU A 191 -0.92 18.14 2.65
CA LEU A 191 -0.33 16.88 3.11
C LEU A 191 -0.08 16.98 4.61
N ILE A 192 -0.62 16.02 5.37
CA ILE A 192 -0.30 15.86 6.78
C ILE A 192 0.76 14.77 6.93
N ALA A 193 1.88 15.13 7.55
CA ALA A 193 2.97 14.21 7.86
C ALA A 193 3.13 14.08 9.38
N VAL A 194 3.31 12.85 9.84
CA VAL A 194 3.49 12.57 11.26
C VAL A 194 4.66 11.63 11.48
N GLY A 195 5.30 11.76 12.64
CA GLY A 195 6.45 10.95 12.98
C GLY A 195 7.08 11.39 14.28
N ASN A 196 8.40 11.52 14.26
CA ASN A 196 9.17 12.00 15.40
C ASN A 196 10.04 13.20 15.05
N SER A 197 10.26 14.05 16.05
CA SER A 197 11.33 15.05 16.09
C SER A 197 12.31 14.75 17.23
N THR A 198 13.47 15.38 17.23
CA THR A 198 14.50 15.16 18.24
C THR A 198 15.04 16.49 18.75
N THR A 199 14.14 17.37 19.21
CA THR A 199 14.50 18.72 19.63
C THR A 199 15.43 18.75 20.87
N ALA A 200 15.56 17.62 21.57
CA ALA A 200 16.58 17.36 22.59
C ALA A 200 17.45 16.14 22.23
N PRO A 201 18.75 16.11 22.63
CA PRO A 201 19.72 15.13 22.14
C PRO A 201 19.50 13.66 22.54
N SER A 202 18.44 13.30 23.27
CA SER A 202 18.20 11.91 23.69
C SER A 202 16.76 11.44 23.77
N ALA A 203 15.77 12.30 23.56
CA ALA A 203 14.35 11.94 23.52
C ALA A 203 13.80 12.24 22.13
N ARG A 204 12.99 11.31 21.61
CA ARG A 204 12.17 11.57 20.42
C ARG A 204 10.90 12.25 20.93
N ASP A 205 10.44 13.25 20.21
CA ASP A 205 9.19 13.96 20.48
C ASP A 205 8.20 13.61 19.37
N PHE A 206 6.92 13.54 19.74
CA PHE A 206 5.84 13.39 18.78
C PHE A 206 5.84 14.59 17.85
N TRP A 207 5.77 14.37 16.54
CA TRP A 207 5.77 15.42 15.54
C TRP A 207 4.62 15.25 14.56
N VAL A 208 3.94 16.36 14.29
CA VAL A 208 2.94 16.52 13.23
C VAL A 208 3.24 17.81 12.46
N ALA A 209 3.12 17.75 11.14
CA ALA A 209 3.18 18.92 10.29
C ALA A 209 2.14 18.84 9.18
N SER A 210 1.63 20.02 8.80
CA SER A 210 0.92 20.23 7.55
C SER A 210 1.85 20.90 6.54
N LEU A 211 1.80 20.40 5.32
CA LEU A 211 2.59 20.89 4.20
C LEU A 211 1.67 21.33 3.07
N ASP A 212 2.06 22.42 2.40
CA ASP A 212 1.43 22.85 1.15
C ASP A 212 1.85 21.96 -0.03
N ASP A 213 1.29 22.25 -1.22
CA ASP A 213 1.58 21.51 -2.46
C ASP A 213 3.04 21.65 -2.90
N GLU A 214 3.73 22.70 -2.45
CA GLU A 214 5.16 22.93 -2.63
C GLU A 214 6.01 22.28 -1.53
N GLY A 215 5.43 21.47 -0.65
CA GLY A 215 6.15 20.76 0.41
C GLY A 215 6.77 21.69 1.47
N VAL A 216 6.28 22.92 1.59
CA VAL A 216 6.67 23.85 2.65
C VAL A 216 5.77 23.60 3.85
N ILE A 217 6.35 23.60 5.05
CA ILE A 217 5.58 23.45 6.30
C ILE A 217 4.70 24.70 6.48
N ALA A 218 3.39 24.51 6.40
CA ALA A 218 2.40 25.54 6.68
C ALA A 218 2.24 25.74 8.20
N TRP A 219 2.20 24.64 8.94
CA TRP A 219 2.26 24.62 10.40
C TRP A 219 2.82 23.29 10.88
N GLU A 220 3.41 23.30 12.08
CA GLU A 220 3.84 22.09 12.78
C GLU A 220 3.58 22.21 14.27
N ASP A 221 3.50 21.06 14.93
CA ASP A 221 3.35 20.94 16.36
C ASP A 221 4.15 19.74 16.87
N THR A 222 4.66 19.86 18.10
CA THR A 222 5.37 18.78 18.78
C THR A 222 4.72 18.48 20.12
N TYR A 223 4.89 17.23 20.56
CA TYR A 223 4.51 16.83 21.91
C TYR A 223 5.62 16.04 22.57
N ASP A 224 5.98 16.53 23.76
CA ASP A 224 6.90 15.93 24.70
C ASP A 224 6.13 15.79 26.03
N SER A 225 6.04 14.55 26.52
CA SER A 225 5.43 14.23 27.81
C SER A 225 6.28 14.68 29.00
N GLY A 226 7.54 15.03 28.76
CA GLY A 226 8.59 15.25 29.74
C GLY A 226 9.29 13.96 30.19
N TRP A 227 8.88 12.81 29.64
CA TRP A 227 9.37 11.49 30.02
C TRP A 227 9.71 10.68 28.78
N GLY A 228 10.81 9.92 28.84
CA GLY A 228 11.12 8.93 27.81
C GLY A 228 11.12 9.49 26.39
N GLY A 229 10.51 8.77 25.46
CA GLY A 229 10.31 9.23 24.09
C GLY A 229 8.83 9.15 23.71
N ASP A 230 8.43 10.11 22.89
CA ASP A 230 7.10 10.27 22.32
C ASP A 230 7.24 10.25 20.79
N TRP A 231 6.32 9.60 20.09
CA TRP A 231 6.31 9.68 18.62
C TRP A 231 4.91 9.43 18.07
N ALA A 232 4.57 10.15 17.01
CA ALA A 232 3.38 9.87 16.22
C ALA A 232 3.64 8.68 15.30
N SER A 233 2.69 7.75 15.21
CA SER A 233 2.80 6.57 14.34
C SER A 233 1.87 6.64 13.13
N GLN A 234 0.70 7.27 13.27
CA GLN A 234 -0.30 7.28 12.21
C GLN A 234 -1.22 8.50 12.29
N VAL A 235 -1.74 8.90 11.14
CA VAL A 235 -2.68 10.01 10.98
C VAL A 235 -3.87 9.57 10.13
N ALA A 236 -5.06 10.07 10.46
CA ALA A 236 -6.28 9.93 9.68
C ALA A 236 -7.03 11.25 9.64
N ILE A 237 -7.77 11.49 8.56
CA ILE A 237 -8.65 12.66 8.41
C ILE A 237 -10.09 12.19 8.62
N SER A 238 -10.80 12.81 9.57
CA SER A 238 -12.21 12.50 9.81
C SER A 238 -13.10 13.02 8.68
N SER A 239 -14.35 12.56 8.62
CA SER A 239 -15.35 13.08 7.67
C SER A 239 -15.68 14.55 7.88
N GLU A 240 -15.38 15.10 9.06
CA GLU A 240 -15.56 16.51 9.40
C GLU A 240 -14.30 17.35 9.10
N GLY A 241 -13.23 16.72 8.58
CA GLY A 241 -11.96 17.37 8.30
C GLY A 241 -11.02 17.50 9.50
N GLN A 242 -11.33 16.83 10.62
CA GLN A 242 -10.41 16.83 11.77
C GLN A 242 -9.21 15.93 11.47
N ILE A 243 -8.01 16.43 11.78
CA ILE A 243 -6.78 15.67 11.67
C ILE A 243 -6.61 14.92 12.99
N ILE A 244 -6.63 13.58 12.95
CA ILE A 244 -6.50 12.72 14.13
C ILE A 244 -5.18 11.98 14.02
N VAL A 245 -4.30 12.20 15.01
CA VAL A 245 -2.97 11.62 15.05
C VAL A 245 -2.83 10.74 16.28
N ALA A 246 -2.42 9.49 16.06
CA ALA A 246 -2.15 8.52 17.12
C ALA A 246 -0.64 8.23 17.21
N GLY A 247 -0.18 7.91 18.41
CA GLY A 247 1.22 7.64 18.69
C GLY A 247 1.46 6.95 20.03
N ILE A 248 2.73 6.89 20.39
CA ILE A 248 3.20 6.37 21.68
C ILE A 248 3.70 7.53 22.53
N THR A 249 3.43 7.46 23.82
CA THR A 249 3.95 8.39 24.82
C THR A 249 4.50 7.67 26.04
N SER A 250 5.37 8.32 26.81
CA SER A 250 5.89 7.80 28.07
C SER A 250 5.33 8.55 29.28
N PHE A 251 5.36 7.91 30.44
CA PHE A 251 4.82 8.47 31.69
C PHE A 251 5.90 8.50 32.78
N GLU A 252 5.69 9.32 33.82
CA GLU A 252 6.58 9.43 34.99
C GLU A 252 6.83 8.07 35.69
N SER A 253 5.83 7.18 35.65
CA SER A 253 5.92 5.81 36.16
C SER A 253 6.96 4.95 35.42
N GLY A 254 7.48 5.40 34.28
CA GLY A 254 8.34 4.63 33.37
C GLY A 254 7.57 3.71 32.43
N THR A 255 6.24 3.72 32.47
CA THR A 255 5.39 2.96 31.53
C THR A 255 5.24 3.73 30.23
N THR A 256 5.03 3.01 29.12
CA THR A 256 4.58 3.61 27.86
C THR A 256 3.06 3.51 27.72
N GLY A 257 2.49 4.34 26.86
CA GLY A 257 1.08 4.32 26.56
C GLY A 257 0.75 4.82 25.17
N LEU A 258 -0.54 4.88 24.88
CA LEU A 258 -1.06 5.48 23.66
C LEU A 258 -1.32 6.96 23.90
N ILE A 259 -1.06 7.77 22.89
CA ILE A 259 -1.53 9.16 22.83
C ILE A 259 -2.29 9.37 21.53
N THR A 260 -3.41 10.08 21.61
CA THR A 260 -4.14 10.57 20.45
C THR A 260 -4.34 12.06 20.58
N ARG A 261 -4.07 12.80 19.50
CA ARG A 261 -4.26 14.25 19.41
C ARG A 261 -5.11 14.54 18.20
N SER A 262 -5.97 15.56 18.31
CA SER A 262 -6.77 16.03 17.19
C SER A 262 -6.56 17.51 16.95
N TYR A 263 -6.54 17.87 15.67
CA TYR A 263 -6.32 19.23 15.19
C TYR A 263 -7.38 19.62 14.17
N ASP A 264 -7.64 20.92 14.06
CA ASP A 264 -8.30 21.49 12.89
C ASP A 264 -7.30 21.67 11.72
N ASP A 265 -7.82 22.04 10.55
CA ASP A 265 -7.03 22.25 9.32
C ASP A 265 -6.00 23.40 9.44
N ALA A 266 -6.21 24.32 10.39
CA ALA A 266 -5.30 25.42 10.69
C ALA A 266 -4.20 25.04 11.71
N GLY A 267 -4.20 23.80 12.21
CA GLY A 267 -3.22 23.29 13.16
C GLY A 267 -3.55 23.62 14.63
N ALA A 268 -4.74 24.11 14.93
CA ALA A 268 -5.14 24.30 16.32
C ALA A 268 -5.48 22.96 16.97
N LEU A 269 -4.84 22.67 18.12
CA LEU A 269 -5.14 21.48 18.91
C LEU A 269 -6.55 21.55 19.48
N LEU A 270 -7.41 20.62 19.06
CA LEU A 270 -8.79 20.49 19.53
C LEU A 270 -8.86 19.71 20.84
N TRP A 271 -8.13 18.60 20.93
CA TRP A 271 -8.02 17.77 22.12
C TRP A 271 -6.78 16.87 22.07
N SER A 272 -6.35 16.40 23.25
CA SER A 272 -5.22 15.49 23.42
C SER A 272 -5.52 14.54 24.57
N GLU A 273 -5.49 13.25 24.31
CA GLU A 273 -5.81 12.19 25.29
C GLU A 273 -4.70 11.14 25.30
N SER A 274 -4.32 10.68 26.48
CA SER A 274 -3.28 9.65 26.65
C SER A 274 -3.70 8.58 27.64
N ILE A 275 -3.33 7.33 27.35
CA ILE A 275 -3.71 6.15 28.14
C ILE A 275 -2.47 5.29 28.37
N PRO A 276 -2.02 5.10 29.63
CA PRO A 276 -0.91 4.20 29.93
C PRO A 276 -1.30 2.74 29.64
N LEU A 277 -0.36 1.94 29.11
CA LEU A 277 -0.60 0.53 28.76
C LEU A 277 -0.39 -0.45 29.93
N ASP A 278 -0.18 0.05 31.14
CA ASP A 278 -0.13 -0.74 32.39
C ASP A 278 -1.50 -0.84 33.08
N LEU A 279 -2.59 -0.51 32.36
CA LEU A 279 -3.94 -0.64 32.85
C LEU A 279 -4.47 -2.06 32.60
N ASP A 280 -5.29 -2.55 33.55
CA ASP A 280 -6.05 -3.79 33.43
C ASP A 280 -6.68 -3.91 32.02
N PRO A 281 -6.46 -5.00 31.27
CA PRO A 281 -6.96 -5.17 29.90
C PRO A 281 -8.49 -5.04 29.78
N ASN A 282 -9.23 -5.01 30.89
CA ASN A 282 -10.68 -4.83 30.93
C ASN A 282 -11.15 -3.38 31.09
N SER A 283 -10.25 -2.40 31.07
CA SER A 283 -10.53 -1.02 31.48
C SER A 283 -10.58 0.02 30.36
N PHE A 284 -10.83 -0.36 29.10
CA PHE A 284 -10.99 0.61 28.02
C PHE A 284 -12.42 1.19 27.96
N PRO A 285 -12.72 2.39 28.50
CA PRO A 285 -13.83 3.16 27.99
C PRO A 285 -13.44 3.61 26.59
N LEU A 286 -14.19 3.16 25.59
CA LEU A 286 -14.13 3.77 24.26
C LEU A 286 -14.35 5.29 24.42
N GLY A 287 -13.55 6.08 23.71
CA GLY A 287 -13.68 7.54 23.72
C GLY A 287 -15.12 7.98 23.42
N PRO A 288 -15.51 9.20 23.82
CA PRO A 288 -16.89 9.67 23.64
C PRO A 288 -17.31 9.55 22.17
N GLY A 289 -18.35 8.75 21.91
CA GLY A 289 -18.95 8.61 20.57
C GLY A 289 -18.60 7.34 19.78
N MET A 290 -17.81 6.41 20.31
CA MET A 290 -17.59 5.09 19.68
C MET A 290 -18.40 3.98 20.37
N THR A 291 -19.34 3.37 19.65
CA THR A 291 -20.11 2.19 20.10
C THR A 291 -19.72 0.95 19.29
N ILE A 292 -19.71 -0.22 19.94
CA ILE A 292 -19.54 -1.54 19.30
C ILE A 292 -20.75 -1.88 18.44
#